data_AF-A0A4U0QDB4-F1
#
_entry.id   AF-A0A4U0QDB4-F1
#
_cell.length_a   1.000
_cell.length_b   1.000
_cell.length_c   1.000
_cell.angle_alpha   90.00
_cell.angle_beta   90.00
_cell.angle_gamma   90.00
#
_symmetry.space_group_name_H-M   'P 1'
#
loop_
_entity.id
_entity.type
_entity.pdbx_description
1 polymer ?
#
loop_
_entity_poly.entity_id
_entity_poly.type
_entity_poly.pdbx_seq_one_letter_code
_entity_poly.pdbx_strand_id
1 'polypeptide(L)'
;MRGNQLWKPVAAGLLALAMLGACAQQPEAARPLTLQGTLLLKGSAPKTMQVLQTASAQYQLSGVTPEQADTLQRQRVTVTGTLVRAAQPPLLPLIEVSRIEALK
;
A
#
# COMPACT_ATOMS: atom_id res chain seq x y z
N MET A 1 -58.57 40.11 18.45
CA MET A 1 -57.20 39.94 19.00
C MET A 1 -56.78 38.51 18.65
N ARG A 2 -55.77 38.15 17.86
CA ARG A 2 -54.63 38.76 17.14
C ARG A 2 -54.53 37.88 15.85
N GLY A 3 -54.49 38.40 14.62
CA GLY A 3 -53.27 38.83 13.92
C GLY A 3 -52.24 37.70 13.85
N ASN A 4 -51.85 37.23 12.65
CA ASN A 4 -50.61 36.51 12.27
C ASN A 4 -50.89 35.66 10.99
N GLN A 5 -50.08 35.60 9.92
CA GLN A 5 -48.79 36.15 9.55
C GLN A 5 -48.71 36.07 8.02
N LEU A 6 -48.40 37.19 7.37
CA LEU A 6 -48.35 37.36 5.92
C LEU A 6 -46.89 37.32 5.49
N TRP A 7 -46.34 36.15 5.14
CA TRP A 7 -44.96 36.06 4.64
C TRP A 7 -44.90 35.33 3.31
N LYS A 8 -44.78 36.11 2.24
CA LYS A 8 -44.22 35.65 0.97
C LYS A 8 -42.70 35.55 1.11
N PRO A 9 -42.06 34.49 0.58
CA PRO A 9 -40.76 34.65 -0.04
C PRO A 9 -40.87 34.46 -1.55
N VAL A 10 -40.63 35.58 -2.23
CA VAL A 10 -40.23 35.68 -3.62
C VAL A 10 -38.81 35.12 -3.76
N ALA A 11 -38.46 34.76 -5.00
CA ALA A 11 -37.12 34.56 -5.56
C ALA A 11 -36.69 33.09 -5.73
N ALA A 12 -37.06 32.62 -6.93
CA ALA A 12 -36.25 31.74 -7.76
C ALA A 12 -34.75 32.04 -7.62
N GLY A 13 -33.97 30.98 -7.44
CA GLY A 13 -32.52 31.02 -7.35
C GLY A 13 -31.92 29.62 -7.46
N LEU A 14 -32.33 28.86 -8.47
CA LEU A 14 -31.47 27.78 -8.99
C LEU A 14 -30.21 28.45 -9.54
N LEU A 15 -29.01 28.09 -9.07
CA LEU A 15 -27.85 27.82 -9.94
C LEU A 15 -26.60 27.44 -9.13
N ALA A 16 -26.27 26.15 -9.24
CA ALA A 16 -24.92 25.61 -9.41
C ALA A 16 -23.88 25.87 -8.30
N LEU A 17 -23.92 25.05 -7.25
CA LEU A 17 -22.67 24.56 -6.65
C LEU A 17 -22.02 23.60 -7.67
N ALA A 18 -21.22 24.15 -8.59
CA ALA A 18 -20.31 23.36 -9.38
C ALA A 18 -19.23 22.81 -8.44
N MET A 19 -19.44 21.55 -8.03
CA MET A 19 -18.41 20.74 -7.39
C MET A 19 -17.21 20.69 -8.33
N LEU A 20 -16.19 21.49 -8.04
CA LEU A 20 -14.86 21.30 -8.59
C LEU A 20 -14.41 19.92 -8.08
N GLY A 21 -14.61 18.92 -8.93
CA GLY A 21 -14.03 17.59 -8.81
C GLY A 21 -12.52 17.76 -8.84
N ALA A 22 -11.93 18.00 -7.68
CA ALA A 22 -10.57 17.62 -7.42
C ALA A 22 -10.55 16.10 -7.54
N CYS A 23 -10.27 15.61 -8.74
CA CYS A 23 -9.60 14.32 -8.90
C CYS A 23 -8.22 14.49 -8.26
N ALA A 24 -8.18 14.54 -6.93
CA ALA A 24 -7.01 14.16 -6.19
C ALA A 24 -6.75 12.72 -6.65
N GLN A 25 -5.82 12.56 -7.58
CA GLN A 25 -5.18 11.27 -7.85
C GLN A 25 -4.60 10.86 -6.50
N GLN A 26 -5.41 10.11 -5.75
CA GLN A 26 -5.04 9.57 -4.47
C GLN A 26 -3.75 8.81 -4.75
N PRO A 27 -2.60 9.21 -4.15
CA PRO A 27 -1.37 8.47 -4.30
C PRO A 27 -1.73 7.04 -3.95
N GLU A 28 -1.48 6.10 -4.88
CA GLU A 28 -1.90 4.71 -4.79
C GLU A 28 -1.60 4.22 -3.36
N ALA A 29 -2.66 4.18 -2.55
CA ALA A 29 -2.49 4.22 -1.11
C ALA A 29 -1.69 2.99 -0.72
N ALA A 30 -0.65 3.19 0.09
CA ALA A 30 0.24 2.14 0.53
C ALA A 30 -0.62 0.94 0.99
N ARG A 31 -0.56 -0.17 0.23
CA ARG A 31 -1.56 -1.23 0.35
C ARG A 31 -1.07 -2.27 1.34
N PRO A 32 -1.75 -2.48 2.48
CA PRO A 32 -1.38 -3.55 3.39
C PRO A 32 -1.61 -4.90 2.72
N LEU A 33 -0.68 -5.84 2.94
CA LEU A 33 -0.73 -7.17 2.37
C LEU A 33 -0.03 -8.19 3.26
N THR A 34 -0.45 -9.44 3.10
CA THR A 34 0.23 -10.61 3.65
C THR A 34 0.50 -11.57 2.50
N LEU A 35 1.76 -11.97 2.33
CA LEU A 35 2.22 -12.88 1.28
C LEU A 35 2.98 -14.05 1.89
N GLN A 36 2.93 -15.19 1.20
CA GLN A 36 3.75 -16.35 1.52
C GLN A 36 4.67 -16.66 0.35
N GLY A 37 5.88 -17.06 0.65
CA GLY A 37 6.89 -17.36 -0.37
C GLY A 37 8.20 -17.79 0.24
N THR A 38 9.21 -17.99 -0.59
CA THR A 38 10.56 -18.30 -0.16
C THR A 38 11.38 -17.02 -0.06
N LEU A 39 12.06 -16.80 1.07
CA LEU A 39 12.98 -15.68 1.21
C LEU A 39 14.31 -16.00 0.51
N LEU A 40 14.73 -15.13 -0.41
CA LEU A 40 15.99 -15.24 -1.14
C LEU A 40 16.84 -14.00 -0.89
N LEU A 41 18.15 -14.20 -0.78
CA LEU A 41 19.13 -13.11 -0.81
C LEU A 41 19.79 -13.11 -2.18
N LYS A 42 19.68 -12.00 -2.89
CA LYS A 42 20.26 -11.80 -4.22
C LYS A 42 21.36 -10.74 -4.17
N GLY A 43 22.41 -10.95 -4.97
CA GLY A 43 23.58 -10.08 -4.99
C GLY A 43 24.66 -10.54 -4.03
N SER A 44 25.63 -9.66 -3.79
CA SER A 44 26.80 -9.91 -2.95
C SER A 44 26.96 -8.76 -1.96
N ALA A 45 27.49 -9.03 -0.77
CA ALA A 45 27.78 -7.98 0.19
C ALA A 45 28.63 -6.87 -0.43
N PRO A 46 28.35 -5.58 -0.16
CA PRO A 46 27.30 -5.03 0.73
C PRO A 46 25.94 -4.78 0.03
N LYS A 47 25.81 -5.13 -1.26
CA LYS A 47 24.61 -4.89 -2.07
C LYS A 47 23.70 -6.12 -2.13
N THR A 48 23.39 -6.68 -0.97
CA THR A 48 22.46 -7.83 -0.86
C THR A 48 21.02 -7.33 -0.84
N MET A 49 20.18 -7.87 -1.72
CA MET A 49 18.75 -7.59 -1.77
C MET A 49 17.97 -8.76 -1.18
N GLN A 50 17.08 -8.47 -0.23
CA GLN A 50 16.08 -9.42 0.26
C GLN A 50 14.93 -9.49 -0.74
N VAL A 51 14.63 -10.70 -1.23
CA VAL A 51 13.59 -10.95 -2.23
C VAL A 51 12.67 -12.06 -1.74
N LEU A 52 11.37 -11.78 -1.68
CA LEU A 52 10.35 -12.81 -1.50
C LEU A 52 9.97 -13.37 -2.87
N GLN A 53 10.19 -14.66 -3.07
CA GLN A 53 9.68 -15.38 -4.24
C GLN A 53 8.36 -16.07 -3.90
N THR A 54 7.26 -15.60 -4.49
CA THR A 54 5.95 -16.26 -4.39
C THR A 54 5.74 -17.16 -5.62
N ALA A 55 4.58 -17.84 -5.70
CA ALA A 55 4.21 -18.63 -6.86
C ALA A 55 4.00 -17.80 -8.14
N SER A 56 3.65 -16.51 -7.99
CA SER A 56 3.23 -15.65 -9.10
C SER A 56 4.18 -14.49 -9.39
N ALA A 57 4.99 -14.07 -8.42
CA ALA A 57 5.83 -12.87 -8.54
C ALA A 57 7.03 -12.90 -7.59
N GLN A 58 7.92 -11.92 -7.79
CA GLN A 58 9.00 -11.61 -6.87
C GLN A 58 8.81 -10.21 -6.30
N TYR A 59 9.07 -10.04 -5.02
CA TYR A 59 8.98 -8.78 -4.31
C TYR A 59 10.31 -8.47 -3.65
N GLN A 60 10.79 -7.25 -3.82
CA GLN A 60 11.87 -6.74 -2.99
C GLN A 60 11.30 -6.43 -1.60
N LEU A 61 12.04 -6.78 -0.55
CA LEU A 61 11.69 -6.47 0.82
C LEU A 61 12.57 -5.34 1.35
N SER A 62 11.99 -4.43 2.12
CA SER A 62 12.69 -3.48 2.98
C SER A 62 12.25 -3.64 4.43
N GLY A 63 13.10 -3.23 5.37
CA GLY A 63 12.80 -3.35 6.81
C GLY A 63 13.11 -4.73 7.42
N VAL A 64 13.62 -5.68 6.63
CA VAL A 64 14.16 -6.95 7.13
C VAL A 64 15.61 -6.75 7.55
N THR A 65 15.96 -7.05 8.80
CA THR A 65 17.35 -6.90 9.26
C THR A 65 18.26 -7.97 8.63
N PRO A 66 19.58 -7.72 8.53
CA PRO A 66 20.52 -8.73 8.04
C PRO A 66 20.43 -10.06 8.80
N GLU A 67 20.26 -10.02 10.12
CA GLU A 67 20.17 -11.20 10.97
C GLU A 67 18.91 -12.03 10.69
N GLN A 68 17.76 -11.35 10.51
CA GLN A 68 16.52 -12.00 10.10
C GLN A 68 16.64 -12.60 8.69
N ALA A 69 17.25 -11.84 7.78
CA ALA A 69 17.46 -12.24 6.40
C ALA A 69 18.34 -13.50 6.30
N ASP A 70 19.44 -13.55 7.04
CA ASP A 70 20.34 -14.71 7.09
C ASP A 70 19.67 -15.91 7.76
N THR A 71 18.93 -15.69 8.85
CA THR A 71 18.20 -16.75 9.55
C THR A 71 17.13 -17.39 8.66
N LEU A 72 16.36 -16.58 7.93
CA LEU A 72 15.21 -17.02 7.16
C LEU A 72 15.52 -17.33 5.68
N GLN A 73 16.77 -17.14 5.25
CA GLN A 73 17.17 -17.37 3.87
C GLN A 73 16.84 -18.81 3.42
N ARG A 74 16.29 -18.94 2.21
CA ARG A 74 15.82 -20.19 1.57
C ARG A 74 14.69 -20.90 2.33
N GLN A 75 14.11 -20.29 3.36
CA GLN A 75 12.94 -20.82 4.04
C GLN A 75 11.65 -20.26 3.44
N ARG A 76 10.56 -21.03 3.59
CA ARG A 76 9.22 -20.49 3.38
C ARG A 76 8.86 -19.57 4.53
N VAL A 77 8.36 -18.40 4.22
CA VAL A 77 8.01 -17.35 5.18
C VAL A 77 6.64 -16.78 4.88
N THR A 78 5.99 -16.26 5.92
CA THR A 78 4.88 -15.32 5.81
C THR A 78 5.42 -13.92 6.03
N VAL A 79 5.17 -13.03 5.07
CA VAL A 79 5.53 -11.60 5.11
C VAL A 79 4.26 -10.79 5.23
N THR A 80 4.17 -9.98 6.27
CA THR A 80 3.13 -8.95 6.42
C THR A 80 3.79 -7.59 6.31
N GLY A 81 3.17 -6.69 5.56
CA GLY A 81 3.73 -5.38 5.30
C GLY A 81 2.86 -4.55 4.38
N THR A 82 3.48 -3.55 3.77
CA THR A 82 2.79 -2.59 2.90
C THR A 82 3.47 -2.53 1.54
N LEU A 83 2.70 -2.62 0.46
CA LEU A 83 3.22 -2.34 -0.88
C LEU A 83 3.48 -0.84 -1.00
N VAL A 84 4.76 -0.46 -1.06
CA VAL A 84 5.19 0.94 -1.20
C VAL A 84 5.60 1.28 -2.64
N ARG A 85 5.85 0.26 -3.46
CA ARG A 85 6.08 0.41 -4.90
C ARG A 85 5.45 -0.75 -5.66
N ALA A 86 4.61 -0.44 -6.64
CA ALA A 86 4.06 -1.43 -7.56
C ALA A 86 5.15 -1.99 -8.50
N ALA A 87 4.83 -3.06 -9.24
CA ALA A 87 5.75 -3.64 -10.20
C ALA A 87 6.01 -2.66 -11.35
N GLN A 88 7.28 -2.34 -11.61
CA GLN A 88 7.70 -1.39 -12.65
C GLN A 88 8.99 -1.90 -13.30
N PRO A 89 8.93 -2.65 -14.41
CA PRO A 89 10.13 -3.21 -15.03
C PRO A 89 11.20 -2.13 -15.29
N PRO A 90 12.48 -2.36 -14.93
CA PRO A 90 13.06 -3.61 -14.40
C PRO A 90 12.98 -3.79 -12.88
N LEU A 91 12.36 -2.86 -12.16
CA LEU A 91 12.25 -2.85 -10.70
C LEU A 91 11.18 -3.83 -10.21
N LEU A 92 11.55 -4.60 -9.19
CA LEU A 92 10.59 -5.41 -8.43
C LEU A 92 9.65 -4.51 -7.61
N PRO A 93 8.40 -4.95 -7.39
CA PRO A 93 7.54 -4.33 -6.39
C PRO A 93 8.24 -4.35 -5.02
N LEU A 94 8.11 -3.27 -4.26
CA LEU A 94 8.74 -3.11 -2.95
C LEU A 94 7.71 -3.22 -1.84
N ILE A 95 7.98 -4.09 -0.89
CA ILE A 95 7.21 -4.25 0.33
C ILE A 95 8.03 -3.74 1.50
N GLU A 96 7.47 -2.80 2.23
CA GLU A 96 7.95 -2.45 3.56
C GLU A 96 7.42 -3.47 4.56
N VAL A 97 8.32 -4.30 5.09
CA VAL A 97 7.97 -5.43 5.96
C VAL A 97 7.72 -4.93 7.37
N SER A 98 6.52 -5.18 7.89
CA SER A 98 6.20 -4.94 9.31
C SER A 98 6.41 -6.20 10.16
N ARG A 99 6.27 -7.38 9.56
CA ARG A 99 6.49 -8.67 10.23
C ARG A 99 6.90 -9.74 9.21
N ILE A 100 7.87 -10.58 9.59
CA ILE A 100 8.28 -11.75 8.82
C ILE A 100 8.48 -12.93 9.76
N GLU A 101 7.92 -14.08 9.39
CA GLU A 101 7.94 -15.29 10.21
C GLU A 101 8.14 -16.53 9.31
N ALA A 102 8.90 -17.52 9.80
CA ALA A 102 9.01 -18.81 9.11
C ALA A 102 7.66 -19.53 9.09
N LEU A 103 7.30 -20.08 7.94
CA LEU A 103 6.14 -20.95 7.80
C LEU A 103 6.54 -22.34 8.34
N LYS A 104 5.90 -22.76 9.44
CA LYS A 104 6.11 -24.07 10.06
C LYS A 104 5.52 -25.20 9.25
#